data_AF-A0A4Y5YGQ7-F1
#
_entry.id   AF-A0A4Y5YGQ7-F1
#
_cell.length_a   1.000
_cell.length_b   1.000
_cell.length_c   1.000
_cell.angle_alpha   90.00
_cell.angle_beta   90.00
_cell.angle_gamma   90.00
#
_symmetry.space_group_name_H-M   'P 1'
#
loop_
_entity.id
_entity.type
_entity.pdbx_description
1 polymer ?
#
loop_
_entity_poly.entity_id
_entity_poly.type
_entity_poly.pdbx_seq_one_letter_code
_entity_poly.pdbx_strand_id
1 'polypeptide(L)'
;MSEIEFEPLKKQNFQVAKSFTNDSLNYLVVGEKYHLQLPVQDGACAEFLRASNRLIIMMKGIDKLEALALRRCNISCGILAKNGAILLLWQFHDNKGRPVLTLDSPFDARIIKDIQLHNIENNKQRLLINVHIVDSTTKEIKVLRAVTMSPELTIEFLSKVQEQISSIHNGEAQMQVWMSQQPCDLIRKIKMHQMGI
;
A
#
# COMPACT_ATOMS: atom_id res chain seq x y z
N MET A 1 -31.66 -38.56 15.62
CA MET A 1 -30.49 -38.21 14.80
C MET A 1 -31.00 -37.40 13.62
N SER A 2 -30.86 -36.08 13.70
CA SER A 2 -31.30 -35.13 12.67
C SER A 2 -30.06 -34.53 12.01
N GLU A 3 -29.93 -34.72 10.70
CA GLU A 3 -28.89 -34.10 9.88
C GLU A 3 -29.11 -32.59 9.83
N ILE A 4 -28.04 -31.83 10.12
CA ILE A 4 -28.01 -30.37 9.99
C ILE A 4 -27.44 -30.09 8.59
N GLU A 5 -28.30 -29.66 7.68
CA GLU A 5 -27.91 -29.10 6.38
C GLU A 5 -27.22 -27.74 6.60
N PHE A 6 -25.96 -27.63 6.17
CA PHE A 6 -25.23 -26.37 6.15
C PHE A 6 -25.56 -25.60 4.87
N GLU A 7 -26.28 -24.48 4.99
CA GLU A 7 -26.42 -23.50 3.90
C GLU A 7 -25.06 -22.85 3.59
N PRO A 8 -24.64 -22.77 2.31
CA PRO A 8 -23.43 -22.06 1.93
C PRO A 8 -23.65 -20.54 1.96
N LEU A 9 -22.77 -19.84 2.69
CA LEU A 9 -22.70 -18.39 2.76
C LEU A 9 -22.64 -17.75 1.37
N LYS A 10 -23.61 -16.89 1.06
CA LYS A 10 -23.69 -16.08 -0.16
C LYS A 10 -22.39 -15.29 -0.36
N LYS A 11 -21.70 -15.56 -1.47
CA LYS A 11 -20.58 -14.74 -1.97
C LYS A 11 -21.08 -13.31 -2.20
N GLN A 12 -20.60 -12.37 -1.38
CA GLN A 12 -20.77 -10.95 -1.66
C GLN A 12 -19.90 -10.60 -2.88
N ASN A 13 -20.55 -10.31 -4.00
CA ASN A 13 -19.90 -9.83 -5.21
C ASN A 13 -19.40 -8.40 -4.98
N PHE A 14 -18.12 -8.25 -4.66
CA PHE A 14 -17.44 -6.97 -4.79
C PHE A 14 -17.02 -6.78 -6.26
N GLN A 15 -17.58 -5.77 -6.91
CA GLN A 15 -17.13 -5.35 -8.23
C GLN A 15 -15.75 -4.68 -8.08
N VAL A 16 -14.70 -5.43 -8.39
CA VAL A 16 -13.35 -4.89 -8.57
C VAL A 16 -13.28 -4.37 -10.01
N ALA A 17 -13.04 -3.07 -10.17
CA ALA A 17 -12.79 -2.48 -11.49
C ALA A 17 -11.57 -3.17 -12.11
N LYS A 18 -11.77 -3.86 -13.23
CA LYS A 18 -10.73 -4.58 -13.98
C LYS A 18 -10.10 -3.61 -14.97
N SER A 19 -8.91 -3.10 -14.69
CA SER A 19 -8.00 -2.58 -15.73
C SER A 19 -6.97 -3.66 -16.05
N PHE A 20 -7.16 -4.36 -17.16
CA PHE A 20 -6.10 -5.20 -17.75
C PHE A 20 -5.40 -4.37 -18.84
N THR A 21 -4.15 -3.98 -18.59
CA THR A 21 -3.27 -3.43 -19.62
C THR A 21 -2.27 -4.49 -20.06
N ASN A 22 -2.04 -4.52 -21.37
CA ASN A 22 -1.34 -5.53 -22.14
C ASN A 22 0.18 -5.31 -22.13
N ASP A 23 0.82 -5.39 -20.96
CA ASP A 23 2.27 -5.56 -20.86
C ASP A 23 2.58 -7.06 -20.93
N SER A 24 3.54 -7.44 -21.78
CA SER A 24 4.08 -8.80 -21.93
C SER A 24 4.07 -9.57 -20.61
N LEU A 25 3.42 -10.74 -20.60
CA LEU A 25 3.10 -11.61 -19.45
C LEU A 25 4.33 -12.04 -18.62
N ASN A 26 4.99 -11.10 -17.96
CA ASN A 26 5.96 -11.39 -16.92
C ASN A 26 5.18 -11.47 -15.60
N TYR A 27 4.63 -12.65 -15.35
CA TYR A 27 4.05 -12.95 -14.04
C TYR A 27 5.14 -12.81 -12.97
N LEU A 28 4.85 -12.08 -11.90
CA LEU A 28 5.73 -12.06 -10.72
C LEU A 28 5.52 -13.34 -9.93
N VAL A 29 6.62 -14.02 -9.57
CA VAL A 29 6.59 -15.27 -8.82
C VAL A 29 7.46 -15.15 -7.58
N VAL A 30 6.94 -15.58 -6.42
CA VAL A 30 7.71 -15.62 -5.17
C VAL A 30 8.89 -16.57 -5.33
N GLY A 31 10.08 -16.12 -4.94
CA GLY A 31 11.35 -16.83 -5.09
C GLY A 31 12.14 -16.44 -6.34
N GLU A 32 11.50 -15.79 -7.32
CA GLU A 32 12.18 -15.33 -8.53
C GLU A 32 12.69 -13.90 -8.40
N LYS A 33 13.60 -13.51 -9.29
CA LYS A 33 14.11 -12.13 -9.36
C LYS A 33 12.99 -11.17 -9.78
N TYR A 34 12.91 -10.05 -9.09
CA TYR A 34 12.03 -8.96 -9.46
C TYR A 34 12.54 -8.29 -10.73
N HIS A 35 11.75 -8.37 -11.80
CA HIS A 35 12.14 -7.91 -13.14
C HIS A 35 11.65 -6.49 -13.47
N LEU A 36 10.81 -5.88 -12.61
CA LEU A 36 10.38 -4.49 -12.76
C LEU A 36 11.43 -3.55 -12.15
N GLN A 37 11.37 -2.27 -12.51
CA GLN A 37 12.26 -1.27 -11.91
C GLN A 37 12.07 -1.24 -10.40
N LEU A 38 13.18 -1.31 -9.68
CA LEU A 38 13.20 -1.26 -8.22
C LEU A 38 13.58 0.15 -7.76
N PRO A 39 13.01 0.61 -6.64
CA PRO A 39 13.54 1.76 -5.92
C PRO A 39 15.05 1.65 -5.68
N VAL A 40 15.73 2.80 -5.65
CA VAL A 40 17.19 2.86 -5.44
C VAL A 40 17.57 2.50 -3.99
N GLN A 41 16.64 2.68 -3.06
CA GLN A 41 16.88 2.54 -1.62
C GLN A 41 15.90 1.54 -0.99
N ASP A 42 16.32 0.95 0.13
CA ASP A 42 15.48 0.14 0.99
C ASP A 42 14.37 1.00 1.62
N GLY A 43 13.21 0.41 1.88
CA GLY A 43 12.03 1.09 2.38
C GLY A 43 10.77 0.74 1.58
N ALA A 44 9.71 1.53 1.78
CA ALA A 44 8.45 1.38 1.07
C ALA A 44 8.29 2.44 -0.03
N CYS A 45 7.91 2.03 -1.23
CA CYS A 45 7.62 2.88 -2.37
C CYS A 45 6.19 2.64 -2.85
N ALA A 46 5.35 3.68 -2.79
CA ALA A 46 3.98 3.66 -3.26
C ALA A 46 3.92 4.12 -4.73
N GLU A 47 3.83 3.16 -5.65
CA GLU A 47 3.58 3.40 -7.07
C GLU A 47 2.09 3.30 -7.36
N PHE A 48 1.34 4.31 -6.95
CA PHE A 48 -0.12 4.36 -7.11
C PHE A 48 -0.54 5.22 -8.29
N LEU A 49 -1.82 5.13 -8.66
CA LEU A 49 -2.47 5.97 -9.68
C LEU A 49 -1.85 5.81 -11.08
N ARG A 50 -1.30 4.63 -11.36
CA ARG A 50 -0.91 4.16 -12.70
C ARG A 50 -1.90 3.07 -13.14
N ALA A 51 -1.57 2.34 -14.20
CA ALA A 51 -2.36 1.18 -14.66
C ALA A 51 -2.65 0.14 -13.55
N SER A 52 -1.77 0.03 -12.55
CA SER A 52 -1.99 -0.71 -11.31
C SER A 52 -1.40 0.05 -10.13
N ASN A 53 -1.94 -0.15 -8.93
CA ASN A 53 -1.36 0.39 -7.70
C ASN A 53 -0.46 -0.65 -7.06
N ARG A 54 0.82 -0.30 -6.84
CA ARG A 54 1.81 -1.19 -6.25
C ARG A 54 2.45 -0.56 -5.03
N LEU A 55 2.56 -1.33 -3.95
CA LEU A 55 3.41 -0.99 -2.81
C LEU A 55 4.63 -1.90 -2.86
N ILE A 56 5.78 -1.34 -3.23
CA ILE A 56 7.04 -2.08 -3.32
C ILE A 56 7.81 -1.85 -2.02
N ILE A 57 8.12 -2.92 -1.31
CA ILE A 57 8.92 -2.88 -0.08
C ILE A 57 10.23 -3.59 -0.34
N MET A 58 11.33 -2.84 -0.28
CA MET A 58 12.68 -3.37 -0.38
C MET A 58 13.33 -3.41 1.00
N MET A 59 13.78 -4.59 1.41
CA MET A 59 14.43 -4.75 2.72
C MET A 59 15.58 -5.75 2.62
N LYS A 60 16.70 -5.41 3.26
CA LYS A 60 17.81 -6.33 3.46
C LYS A 60 17.59 -7.20 4.69
N GLY A 61 17.87 -8.51 4.57
CA GLY A 61 18.02 -9.37 5.74
C GLY A 61 16.76 -9.54 6.56
N ILE A 62 15.60 -9.66 5.90
CA ILE A 62 14.29 -9.85 6.51
C ILE A 62 14.35 -10.99 7.54
N ASP A 63 14.10 -10.68 8.80
CA ASP A 63 14.15 -11.67 9.86
C ASP A 63 12.92 -12.61 9.84
N LYS A 64 12.90 -13.63 10.71
CA LYS A 64 11.80 -14.60 10.74
C LYS A 64 10.45 -13.96 11.14
N LEU A 65 10.45 -13.00 12.06
CA LEU A 65 9.24 -12.33 12.54
C LEU A 65 8.70 -11.37 11.48
N GLU A 66 9.57 -10.58 10.87
CA GLU A 66 9.26 -9.71 9.74
C GLU A 66 8.72 -10.54 8.58
N ALA A 67 9.40 -11.61 8.17
CA ALA A 67 8.95 -12.47 7.07
C ALA A 67 7.54 -13.03 7.33
N LEU A 68 7.24 -13.43 8.56
CA LEU A 68 5.91 -13.91 8.95
C LEU A 68 4.85 -12.80 8.89
N ALA A 69 5.15 -11.61 9.41
CA ALA A 69 4.25 -10.46 9.38
C ALA A 69 3.98 -9.98 7.94
N LEU A 70 5.03 -9.92 7.13
CA LEU A 70 5.01 -9.52 5.73
C LEU A 70 4.22 -10.53 4.88
N ARG A 71 4.44 -11.84 5.04
CA ARG A 71 3.64 -12.89 4.37
C ARG A 71 2.16 -12.82 4.71
N ARG A 72 1.85 -12.51 5.97
CA ARG A 72 0.48 -12.33 6.46
C ARG A 72 -0.14 -11.00 6.08
N CYS A 73 0.67 -10.04 5.63
CA CYS A 73 0.28 -8.68 5.24
C CYS A 73 -0.84 -8.11 6.11
N ASN A 74 -0.75 -8.34 7.43
CA ASN A 74 -1.67 -7.73 8.38
C ASN A 74 -1.22 -6.29 8.58
N ILE A 75 -1.68 -5.43 7.68
CA ILE A 75 -1.15 -4.08 7.50
C ILE A 75 -2.22 -3.04 7.79
N SER A 76 -1.83 -2.00 8.50
CA SER A 76 -2.59 -0.75 8.61
C SER A 76 -1.88 0.36 7.85
N CYS A 77 -2.65 1.29 7.31
CA CYS A 77 -2.15 2.45 6.60
C CYS A 77 -2.74 3.74 7.18
N GLY A 78 -1.92 4.78 7.29
CA GLY A 78 -2.34 6.13 7.64
C GLY A 78 -1.72 7.16 6.71
N ILE A 79 -2.32 8.35 6.65
CA ILE A 79 -1.92 9.41 5.73
C ILE A 79 -1.59 10.68 6.53
N LEU A 80 -0.45 11.28 6.23
CA LEU A 80 -0.13 12.66 6.57
C LEU A 80 -0.18 13.49 5.30
N ALA A 81 -0.99 14.55 5.29
CA ALA A 81 -1.09 15.47 4.17
C ALA A 81 -1.11 16.91 4.66
N LYS A 82 -0.16 17.73 4.20
CA LYS A 82 -0.03 19.15 4.58
C LYS A 82 0.87 19.90 3.61
N ASN A 83 0.47 21.12 3.24
CA ASN A 83 1.26 22.02 2.39
C ASN A 83 1.77 21.36 1.08
N GLY A 84 0.96 20.53 0.44
CA GLY A 84 1.33 19.81 -0.80
C GLY A 84 2.21 18.58 -0.61
N ALA A 85 2.58 18.22 0.62
CA ALA A 85 3.26 16.96 0.93
C ALA A 85 2.23 15.87 1.29
N ILE A 86 2.44 14.64 0.79
CA ILE A 86 1.72 13.45 1.21
C ILE A 86 2.72 12.38 1.65
N LEU A 87 2.54 11.84 2.85
CA LEU A 87 3.32 10.74 3.39
C LEU A 87 2.38 9.62 3.81
N LEU A 88 2.60 8.43 3.26
CA LEU A 88 1.88 7.21 3.65
C LEU A 88 2.69 6.48 4.71
N LEU A 89 2.03 6.03 5.77
CA LEU A 89 2.65 5.25 6.84
C LEU A 89 2.03 3.86 6.87
N TRP A 90 2.88 2.85 6.88
CA TRP A 90 2.52 1.44 6.75
C TRP A 90 2.97 0.70 8.01
N GLN A 91 2.03 0.10 8.75
CA GLN A 91 2.35 -0.68 9.94
C GLN A 91 1.96 -2.14 9.75
N PHE A 92 2.94 -3.03 9.81
CA PHE A 92 2.76 -4.48 9.77
C PHE A 92 2.64 -5.05 11.17
N HIS A 93 1.72 -5.99 11.35
CA HIS A 93 1.40 -6.60 12.63
C HIS A 93 1.65 -8.10 12.62
N ASP A 94 1.94 -8.64 13.80
CA ASP A 94 1.90 -10.08 14.02
C ASP A 94 0.45 -10.60 14.20
N ASN A 95 0.31 -11.88 14.55
CA ASN A 95 -1.00 -12.52 14.74
C ASN A 95 -1.78 -12.02 15.94
N LYS A 96 -1.07 -11.40 16.89
CA LYS A 96 -1.66 -10.86 18.10
C LYS A 96 -2.01 -9.38 17.92
N GLY A 97 -1.88 -8.84 16.69
CA GLY A 97 -2.09 -7.44 16.40
C GLY A 97 -0.99 -6.52 16.92
N ARG A 98 0.19 -7.06 17.29
CA ARG A 98 1.31 -6.25 17.79
C ARG A 98 2.12 -5.72 16.61
N PRO A 99 2.56 -4.45 16.63
CA PRO A 99 3.37 -3.89 15.55
C PRO A 99 4.73 -4.58 15.49
N VAL A 100 5.13 -4.97 14.28
CA VAL A 100 6.43 -5.61 13.97
C VAL A 100 7.32 -4.66 13.21
N LEU A 101 6.77 -3.98 12.21
CA LEU A 101 7.50 -3.09 11.31
C LEU A 101 6.64 -1.88 10.98
N THR A 102 7.24 -0.70 10.96
CA THR A 102 6.61 0.54 10.48
C THR A 102 7.49 1.14 9.40
N LEU A 103 6.91 1.40 8.23
CA LEU A 103 7.58 2.00 7.09
C LEU A 103 6.84 3.26 6.68
N ASP A 104 7.56 4.23 6.15
CA ASP A 104 7.01 5.41 5.51
C ASP A 104 7.20 5.32 3.99
N SER A 105 6.35 6.03 3.24
CA SER A 105 6.44 6.11 1.79
C SER A 105 5.99 7.50 1.33
N PRO A 106 6.94 8.41 1.06
CA PRO A 106 6.67 9.71 0.47
C PRO A 106 5.92 9.54 -0.86
N PHE A 107 4.89 10.36 -1.09
CA PHE A 107 4.07 10.29 -2.28
C PHE A 107 3.88 11.67 -2.92
N ASP A 108 4.11 11.75 -4.22
CA ASP A 108 3.83 12.95 -5.02
C ASP A 108 3.13 12.55 -6.32
N ALA A 109 1.87 12.94 -6.46
CA ALA A 109 1.08 12.68 -7.65
C ALA A 109 1.56 13.47 -8.87
N ARG A 110 2.23 14.61 -8.67
CA ARG A 110 2.60 15.56 -9.74
C ARG A 110 3.75 15.06 -10.60
N ILE A 111 4.52 14.10 -10.12
CA ILE A 111 5.60 13.46 -10.89
C ILE A 111 5.09 12.30 -11.78
N ILE A 112 3.81 11.94 -11.66
CA ILE A 112 3.18 10.86 -12.43
C ILE A 112 2.60 11.43 -13.73
N LYS A 113 3.19 11.09 -14.87
CA LYS A 113 2.81 11.63 -16.19
C LYS A 113 1.43 11.17 -16.67
N ASP A 114 1.05 9.96 -16.28
CA ASP A 114 -0.10 9.20 -16.77
C ASP A 114 -1.07 8.89 -15.61
N ILE A 115 -1.40 9.90 -14.81
CA ILE A 115 -2.21 9.71 -13.61
C ILE A 115 -3.60 9.16 -13.94
N GLN A 116 -3.97 8.06 -13.30
CA GLN A 116 -5.28 7.45 -13.38
C GLN A 116 -5.99 7.64 -12.05
N LEU A 117 -6.76 8.72 -11.95
CA LEU A 117 -7.65 8.92 -10.81
C LEU A 117 -8.87 8.01 -10.97
N HIS A 118 -9.04 7.10 -10.01
CA HIS A 118 -10.22 6.23 -9.96
C HIS A 118 -11.44 7.09 -9.60
N ASN A 119 -12.47 7.08 -10.44
CA ASN A 119 -13.73 7.73 -10.10
C ASN A 119 -14.39 6.99 -8.94
N ILE A 120 -14.61 7.72 -7.83
CA ILE A 120 -15.35 7.17 -6.70
C ILE A 120 -16.84 7.29 -7.00
N GLU A 121 -17.42 6.28 -7.63
CA GLU A 121 -18.85 6.17 -7.94
C GLU A 121 -19.70 5.87 -6.70
N ASN A 122 -19.12 5.25 -5.66
CA ASN A 122 -19.83 4.99 -4.41
C ASN A 122 -18.90 4.88 -3.19
N ASN A 123 -19.48 5.08 -2.00
CA ASN A 123 -18.80 5.05 -0.71
C ASN A 123 -18.31 3.65 -0.26
N LYS A 124 -18.43 2.63 -1.10
CA LYS A 124 -17.93 1.27 -0.82
C LYS A 124 -16.71 0.90 -1.65
N GLN A 125 -16.34 1.71 -2.64
CA GLN A 125 -15.17 1.45 -3.46
C GLN A 125 -13.90 1.50 -2.62
N ARG A 126 -12.97 0.63 -3.00
CA ARG A 126 -11.70 0.41 -2.30
C ARG A 126 -10.56 0.45 -3.30
N LEU A 127 -9.47 1.12 -2.96
CA LEU A 127 -8.26 1.08 -3.77
C LEU A 127 -7.56 -0.27 -3.57
N LEU A 128 -7.47 -1.06 -4.64
CA LEU A 128 -6.70 -2.30 -4.68
C LEU A 128 -5.21 -1.99 -4.82
N ILE A 129 -4.37 -2.58 -3.98
CA ILE A 129 -2.91 -2.40 -3.94
C ILE A 129 -2.24 -3.77 -4.00
N ASN A 130 -1.33 -3.94 -4.95
CA ASN A 130 -0.45 -5.09 -5.01
C ASN A 130 0.82 -4.81 -4.20
N VAL A 131 0.98 -5.52 -3.08
CA VAL A 131 2.14 -5.45 -2.20
C VAL A 131 3.19 -6.43 -2.70
N HIS A 132 4.35 -5.89 -3.06
CA HIS A 132 5.52 -6.65 -3.49
C HIS A 132 6.63 -6.46 -2.47
N ILE A 133 7.13 -7.55 -1.92
CA ILE A 133 8.20 -7.50 -0.92
C ILE A 133 9.41 -8.19 -1.54
N VAL A 134 10.50 -7.44 -1.65
CA VAL A 134 11.70 -7.82 -2.39
C VAL A 134 12.90 -7.74 -1.47
N ASP A 135 13.71 -8.79 -1.46
CA ASP A 135 15.00 -8.76 -0.77
C ASP A 135 15.95 -7.84 -1.54
N SER A 136 16.43 -6.78 -0.90
CA SER A 136 17.23 -5.76 -1.57
C SER A 136 18.62 -6.24 -1.98
N THR A 137 19.12 -7.34 -1.40
CA THR A 137 20.42 -7.95 -1.73
C THR A 137 20.29 -8.93 -2.89
N THR A 138 19.36 -9.88 -2.82
CA THR A 138 19.20 -10.90 -3.88
C THR A 138 18.32 -10.44 -5.05
N LYS A 139 17.56 -9.36 -4.83
CA LYS A 139 16.49 -8.89 -5.72
C LYS A 139 15.37 -9.91 -5.93
N GLU A 140 15.26 -10.91 -5.06
CA GLU A 140 14.21 -11.91 -5.12
C GLU A 140 12.92 -11.44 -4.46
N ILE A 141 11.80 -11.83 -5.05
CA ILE A 141 10.47 -11.63 -4.49
C ILE A 141 10.29 -12.55 -3.30
N LYS A 142 10.04 -12.00 -2.12
CA LYS A 142 9.76 -12.76 -0.90
C LYS A 142 8.26 -12.87 -0.62
N VAL A 143 7.48 -11.88 -1.03
CA VAL A 143 6.00 -11.88 -0.88
C VAL A 143 5.35 -11.15 -2.04
N LEU A 144 4.23 -11.69 -2.52
CA LEU A 144 3.25 -11.01 -3.37
C LEU A 144 1.89 -11.13 -2.72
N ARG A 145 1.16 -10.02 -2.60
CA ARG A 145 -0.21 -10.04 -2.10
C ARG A 145 -1.01 -8.86 -2.61
N ALA A 146 -2.29 -9.04 -2.85
CA ALA A 146 -3.24 -7.95 -2.95
C ALA A 146 -3.81 -7.57 -1.58
N VAL A 147 -3.94 -6.27 -1.31
CA VAL A 147 -4.69 -5.70 -0.19
C VAL A 147 -5.55 -4.55 -0.69
N THR A 148 -6.52 -4.13 0.12
CA THR A 148 -7.41 -3.02 -0.22
C THR A 148 -7.37 -1.94 0.85
N MET A 149 -7.32 -0.67 0.45
CA MET A 149 -7.63 0.42 1.37
C MET A 149 -9.08 0.29 1.84
N SER A 150 -9.37 0.68 3.08
CA SER A 150 -10.76 0.87 3.50
C SER A 150 -11.44 1.93 2.62
N PRO A 151 -12.78 1.94 2.50
CA PRO A 151 -13.45 2.98 1.73
C PRO A 151 -13.15 4.39 2.25
N GLU A 152 -13.11 4.56 3.57
CA GLU A 152 -12.72 5.82 4.23
C GLU A 152 -11.32 6.28 3.79
N LEU A 153 -10.32 5.40 3.91
CA LEU A 153 -8.94 5.68 3.54
C LEU A 153 -8.78 5.95 2.04
N THR A 154 -9.56 5.26 1.20
CA THR A 154 -9.55 5.45 -0.26
C THR A 154 -10.01 6.86 -0.62
N ILE A 155 -11.13 7.32 -0.02
CA ILE A 155 -11.67 8.67 -0.21
C ILE A 155 -10.67 9.70 0.28
N GLU A 156 -10.13 9.51 1.50
CA GLU A 156 -9.15 10.42 2.07
C GLU A 156 -7.91 10.55 1.17
N PHE A 157 -7.33 9.42 0.75
CA PHE A 157 -6.16 9.40 -0.12
C PHE A 157 -6.41 10.16 -1.43
N LEU A 158 -7.50 9.82 -2.15
CA LEU A 158 -7.80 10.44 -3.43
C LEU A 158 -8.13 11.94 -3.28
N SER A 159 -8.77 12.34 -2.19
CA SER A 159 -8.97 13.76 -1.87
C SER A 159 -7.63 14.49 -1.67
N LYS A 160 -6.70 13.90 -0.90
CA LYS A 160 -5.38 14.50 -0.65
C LYS A 160 -4.54 14.59 -1.92
N VAL A 161 -4.65 13.61 -2.80
CA VAL A 161 -4.02 13.65 -4.12
C VAL A 161 -4.56 14.80 -4.96
N GLN A 162 -5.88 14.98 -5.03
CA GLN A 162 -6.48 16.11 -5.75
C GLN A 162 -6.04 17.45 -5.16
N GLU A 163 -6.05 17.59 -3.83
CA GLU A 163 -5.53 18.76 -3.13
C GLU A 163 -4.05 19.03 -3.47
N GLN A 164 -3.20 17.99 -3.53
CA GLN A 164 -1.79 18.12 -3.88
C GLN A 164 -1.58 18.59 -5.33
N ILE A 165 -2.35 18.06 -6.27
CA ILE A 165 -2.28 18.44 -7.68
C ILE A 165 -2.71 19.91 -7.88
N SER A 166 -3.72 20.36 -7.14
CA SER A 166 -4.19 21.76 -7.20
C SER A 166 -3.39 22.72 -6.33
N SER A 167 -2.46 22.24 -5.50
CA SER A 167 -1.68 23.05 -4.57
C SER A 167 -0.51 23.76 -5.26
N ILE A 168 -0.33 25.04 -4.94
CA ILE A 168 0.86 25.82 -5.33
C ILE A 168 2.12 25.43 -4.54
N HIS A 169 1.96 24.77 -3.38
CA HIS A 169 3.07 24.37 -2.54
C HIS A 169 3.70 23.08 -3.03
N ASN A 170 5.04 23.02 -3.11
CA ASN A 170 5.77 21.83 -3.52
C ASN A 170 5.86 20.74 -2.43
N GLY A 171 5.53 21.04 -1.17
CA GLY A 171 5.54 20.07 -0.06
C GLY A 171 6.92 19.71 0.49
N GLU A 172 8.02 20.16 -0.11
CA GLU A 172 9.36 19.69 0.23
C GLU A 172 9.74 19.98 1.69
N ALA A 173 9.55 21.21 2.14
CA ALA A 173 9.85 21.60 3.52
C ALA A 173 9.04 20.79 4.56
N GLN A 174 7.77 20.51 4.25
CA GLN A 174 6.91 19.72 5.15
C GLN A 174 7.30 18.24 5.15
N MET A 175 7.71 17.71 4.00
CA MET A 175 8.24 16.34 3.90
C MET A 175 9.52 16.19 4.71
N GLN A 176 10.47 17.12 4.61
CA GLN A 176 11.72 17.08 5.39
C GLN A 176 11.47 17.04 6.90
N VAL A 177 10.47 17.79 7.39
CA VAL A 177 10.07 17.77 8.82
C VAL A 177 9.52 16.40 9.24
N TRP A 178 8.82 15.69 8.37
CA TRP A 178 8.34 14.33 8.69
C TRP A 178 9.47 13.31 8.59
N MET A 179 10.30 13.38 7.55
CA MET A 179 11.43 12.46 7.34
C MET A 179 12.54 12.59 8.39
N SER A 180 12.56 13.68 9.17
CA SER A 180 13.45 13.83 10.33
C SER A 180 12.94 13.12 11.60
N GLN A 181 11.75 12.51 11.57
CA GLN A 181 11.15 11.78 12.67
C GLN A 181 11.10 10.28 12.36
N GLN A 182 11.09 9.44 13.40
CA GLN A 182 10.89 8.01 13.21
C GLN A 182 9.44 7.73 12.82
N PRO A 183 9.17 6.80 11.87
CA PRO A 183 7.81 6.46 11.45
C PRO A 183 6.89 6.07 12.61
N CYS A 184 7.43 5.38 13.62
CA CYS A 184 6.70 4.97 14.82
C CYS A 184 6.21 6.14 15.68
N ASP A 185 6.84 7.31 15.61
CA ASP A 185 6.39 8.53 16.30
C ASP A 185 5.32 9.27 15.50
N LEU A 186 5.38 9.19 14.16
CA LEU A 186 4.40 9.82 13.28
C LEU A 186 3.05 9.12 13.36
N ILE A 187 3.02 7.78 13.37
CA ILE A 187 1.76 7.01 13.43
C ILE A 187 0.94 7.29 14.71
N ARG A 188 1.58 7.73 15.80
CA ARG A 188 0.88 8.09 17.06
C ARG A 188 0.03 9.36 16.92
N LYS A 189 0.26 10.13 15.86
CA LYS A 189 -0.38 11.44 15.61
C LYS A 189 -1.52 11.36 14.61
N ILE A 190 -1.80 10.17 14.06
CA ILE A 190 -2.77 9.97 12.99
C ILE A 190 -3.68 8.78 13.25
N LYS A 191 -4.80 8.73 12.54
CA LYS A 191 -5.66 7.56 12.48
C LYS A 191 -5.03 6.54 11.53
N MET A 192 -4.76 5.34 12.04
CA MET A 192 -4.35 4.19 11.23
C MET A 192 -5.58 3.38 10.84
N HIS A 193 -5.71 3.06 9.56
CA HIS A 193 -6.80 2.27 9.00
C HIS A 193 -6.32 0.87 8.68
N GLN A 194 -7.03 -0.14 9.18
CA GLN A 194 -6.75 -1.52 8.81
C GLN A 194 -7.05 -1.75 7.32
N MET A 195 -6.11 -2.38 6.62
CA MET A 195 -6.26 -2.74 5.21
C MET A 195 -7.05 -4.05 5.09
N GLY A 196 -7.86 -4.17 4.03
CA GLY A 196 -8.58 -5.39 3.71
C GLY A 196 -7.66 -6.41 3.03
N ILE A 197 -7.68 -7.64 3.53
CA ILE A 197 -6.98 -8.81 2.98
C ILE A 197 -7.99 -9.68 2.23
#